data_AF-A0A7X2P259-F1
#
_entry.id   AF-A0A7X2P259-F1
#
_cell.length_a   1.000
_cell.length_b   1.000
_cell.length_c   1.000
_cell.angle_alpha   90.00
_cell.angle_beta   90.00
_cell.angle_gamma   90.00
#
_symmetry.space_group_name_H-M   'P 1'
#
loop_
_entity.id
_entity.type
_entity.pdbx_description
1 polymer ?
#
loop_
_entity_poly.entity_id
_entity_poly.type
_entity_poly.pdbx_seq_one_letter_code
_entity_poly.pdbx_strand_id
1 'polypeptide(L)'
;MKRKPTANPSGLFLLELIFAILFFSVASAVCVQVFVKSHTLSTEAHDLMQASRKTEDAAELITASTSLDDMKNILEDTYSNSLEISSKDFTIFYDSDFILCSQDTAAWQLCGTWNLNGQLLDVQLDVTKLTSGANADSLYRLRIQHHLQRRT
;
A
#
# COMPACT_ATOMS: atom_id res chain seq x y z
N MET A 1 35.20 32.26 -64.69
CA MET A 1 35.44 32.62 -63.27
C MET A 1 34.43 31.84 -62.41
N LYS A 2 34.80 30.70 -61.83
CA LYS A 2 33.89 29.86 -61.03
C LYS A 2 33.75 30.47 -59.62
N ARG A 3 32.55 30.92 -59.24
CA ARG A 3 32.27 31.36 -57.87
C ARG A 3 32.19 30.14 -56.95
N LYS A 4 33.00 30.12 -55.89
CA LYS A 4 32.98 29.12 -54.81
C LYS A 4 31.69 29.35 -54.00
N PRO A 5 30.85 28.34 -53.75
CA PRO A 5 29.67 28.52 -52.92
C PRO A 5 30.12 28.77 -51.48
N THR A 6 29.86 29.95 -50.96
CA THR A 6 30.02 30.26 -49.53
C THR A 6 28.85 29.65 -48.79
N ALA A 7 29.13 28.82 -47.78
CA ALA A 7 28.10 28.22 -46.94
C ALA A 7 27.24 29.31 -46.28
N ASN A 8 25.91 29.15 -46.31
CA ASN A 8 24.96 30.12 -45.77
C ASN A 8 24.94 30.03 -44.24
N PRO A 9 25.46 31.02 -43.49
CA PRO A 9 25.56 30.97 -42.03
C PRO A 9 24.19 30.87 -41.34
N SER A 10 23.12 31.38 -41.98
CA SER A 10 21.75 31.30 -41.49
C SER A 10 21.21 29.87 -41.43
N GLY A 11 21.68 28.97 -42.30
CA GLY A 11 21.29 27.55 -42.28
C GLY A 11 21.91 26.78 -41.11
N LEU A 12 23.12 27.17 -40.69
CA LEU A 12 23.80 26.57 -39.53
C LEU A 12 23.11 26.96 -38.22
N PHE A 13 22.73 28.22 -38.06
CA PHE A 13 21.97 28.69 -36.90
C PHE A 13 20.56 28.06 -36.81
N LEU A 14 19.88 27.95 -37.95
CA LEU A 14 18.55 27.33 -38.01
C LEU A 14 18.60 25.83 -37.66
N LEU A 15 19.64 25.13 -38.11
CA LEU A 15 19.88 23.73 -37.76
C LEU A 15 20.16 23.56 -36.26
N GLU A 16 20.95 24.45 -35.67
CA GLU A 16 21.24 24.45 -34.22
C GLU A 16 19.96 24.64 -33.39
N LEU A 17 19.10 25.58 -33.78
CA LEU A 17 17.83 25.81 -33.11
C LEU A 17 16.88 24.59 -33.22
N ILE A 18 16.80 23.95 -34.39
CA ILE A 18 15.99 22.74 -34.58
C ILE A 18 16.50 21.62 -33.66
N PHE A 19 17.81 21.37 -33.60
CA PHE A 19 18.35 20.34 -32.71
C PHE A 19 18.14 20.67 -31.23
N ALA A 20 18.24 21.94 -30.84
CA ALA A 20 17.94 22.37 -29.48
C ALA A 20 16.48 22.11 -29.08
N ILE A 21 15.52 22.45 -29.96
CA ILE A 21 14.09 22.21 -29.70
C ILE A 21 13.77 20.71 -29.69
N LEU A 22 14.37 19.92 -30.59
CA LEU A 22 14.20 18.47 -30.62
C LEU A 22 14.71 17.82 -29.33
N PHE A 23 15.91 18.19 -28.87
CA PHE A 23 16.46 17.68 -27.62
C PHE A 23 15.61 18.08 -26.42
N PHE A 24 15.19 19.35 -26.37
CA PHE A 24 14.32 19.84 -25.30
C PHE A 24 12.95 19.13 -25.30
N SER A 25 12.38 18.86 -26.47
CA SER A 25 11.13 18.14 -26.61
C SER A 25 11.23 16.70 -26.09
N VAL A 26 12.28 15.97 -26.48
CA VAL A 26 12.53 14.61 -25.98
C VAL A 26 12.77 14.61 -24.47
N ALA A 27 13.59 15.55 -23.97
CA ALA A 27 13.85 15.68 -22.54
C ALA A 27 12.56 15.97 -21.75
N SER A 28 11.72 16.89 -22.22
CA SER A 28 10.43 17.21 -21.60
C SER A 28 9.51 15.99 -21.53
N ALA A 29 9.43 15.21 -22.62
CA ALA A 29 8.63 13.99 -22.66
C ALA A 29 9.10 12.93 -21.64
N VAL A 30 10.42 12.76 -21.49
CA VAL A 30 11.01 11.84 -20.50
C VAL A 30 10.75 12.35 -19.08
N CYS A 31 10.93 13.65 -18.82
CA CYS A 31 10.70 14.25 -17.50
C CYS A 31 9.26 14.04 -17.02
N VAL A 32 8.26 14.22 -17.89
CA VAL A 32 6.85 13.97 -17.55
C VAL A 32 6.60 12.49 -17.25
N GLN A 33 7.18 11.59 -18.04
CA GLN A 33 7.04 10.14 -17.80
C GLN A 33 7.63 9.73 -16.45
N VAL A 34 8.83 10.23 -16.13
CA VAL A 34 9.47 9.96 -14.83
C VAL A 34 8.61 10.53 -13.71
N PHE A 35 8.07 11.74 -13.86
CA PHE A 35 7.21 12.36 -12.85
C PHE A 35 5.95 11.52 -12.58
N VAL A 36 5.25 11.09 -13.63
CA VAL A 36 4.04 10.26 -13.49
C VAL A 36 4.38 8.93 -12.81
N LYS A 37 5.48 8.28 -13.22
CA LYS A 37 5.93 7.02 -12.60
C LYS A 37 6.29 7.20 -11.13
N SER A 38 7.01 8.26 -10.78
CA SER A 38 7.36 8.56 -9.39
C SER A 38 6.13 8.84 -8.54
N HIS A 39 5.11 9.51 -9.08
CA HIS A 39 3.85 9.72 -8.39
C HIS A 39 3.15 8.39 -8.09
N THR A 40 2.98 7.52 -9.09
CA THR A 40 2.36 6.20 -8.89
C THR A 40 3.14 5.37 -7.87
N LEU A 41 4.46 5.30 -7.99
CA LEU A 41 5.32 4.58 -7.05
C LEU A 41 5.21 5.15 -5.63
N SER A 42 5.14 6.48 -5.50
CA SER A 42 4.97 7.13 -4.20
C SER A 42 3.63 6.78 -3.56
N THR A 43 2.55 6.69 -4.35
CA THR A 43 1.24 6.27 -3.85
C THR A 43 1.26 4.81 -3.41
N GLU A 44 1.83 3.90 -4.22
CA GLU A 44 1.94 2.49 -3.85
C GLU A 44 2.79 2.29 -2.58
N ALA A 45 3.90 3.02 -2.47
CA ALA A 45 4.74 2.99 -1.27
C ALA A 45 3.98 3.54 -0.04
N HIS A 46 3.16 4.58 -0.21
CA HIS A 46 2.32 5.11 0.86
C HIS A 46 1.28 4.09 1.33
N ASP A 47 0.55 3.48 0.40
CA ASP A 47 -0.44 2.44 0.68
C ASP A 47 0.20 1.26 1.43
N LEU A 48 1.39 0.81 1.00
CA LEU A 48 2.13 -0.27 1.65
C LEU A 48 2.59 0.10 3.06
N MET A 49 3.11 1.32 3.25
CA MET A 49 3.51 1.80 4.58
C MET A 49 2.34 1.86 5.55
N GLN A 50 1.18 2.32 5.09
CA GLN A 50 -0.04 2.35 5.90
C GLN A 50 -0.53 0.95 6.24
N ALA A 51 -0.55 0.05 5.24
CA ALA A 51 -0.90 -1.35 5.45
C ALA A 51 0.02 -2.02 6.51
N SER A 52 1.34 -1.80 6.42
CA SER A 52 2.30 -2.31 7.42
C SER A 52 1.99 -1.79 8.82
N ARG A 53 1.79 -0.46 8.96
CA ARG A 53 1.49 0.18 10.25
C ARG A 53 0.20 -0.36 10.87
N LYS A 54 -0.89 -0.43 10.11
CA LYS A 54 -2.17 -0.97 10.63
C LYS A 54 -2.04 -2.44 11.03
N THR A 55 -1.25 -3.21 10.30
CA THR A 55 -0.96 -4.60 10.63
C THR A 55 -0.14 -4.72 11.90
N GLU A 56 0.87 -3.86 12.09
CA GLU A 56 1.69 -3.79 13.30
C GLU A 56 0.86 -3.35 14.51
N ASP A 57 -0.02 -2.34 14.36
CA ASP A 57 -0.94 -1.89 15.41
C ASP A 57 -1.82 -3.07 15.87
N ALA A 58 -2.43 -3.79 14.93
CA ALA A 58 -3.25 -4.97 15.25
C ALA A 58 -2.40 -6.09 15.88
N ALA A 59 -1.16 -6.28 15.41
CA ALA A 59 -0.24 -7.26 15.96
C ALA A 59 0.10 -6.99 17.42
N GLU A 60 0.35 -5.73 17.76
CA GLU A 60 0.64 -5.30 19.13
C GLU A 60 -0.51 -5.68 20.06
N LEU A 61 -1.75 -5.36 19.68
CA LEU A 61 -2.95 -5.73 20.45
C LEU A 61 -3.09 -7.24 20.64
N ILE A 62 -2.82 -8.03 19.60
CA ILE A 62 -2.85 -9.50 19.68
C ILE A 62 -1.77 -10.00 20.65
N THR A 63 -0.55 -9.46 20.57
CA THR A 63 0.55 -9.89 21.47
C THR A 63 0.38 -9.40 22.91
N ALA A 64 -0.35 -8.30 23.13
CA ALA A 64 -0.72 -7.83 24.46
C ALA A 64 -1.79 -8.72 25.12
N SER A 65 -2.54 -9.48 24.33
CA SER A 65 -3.59 -10.35 24.85
C SER A 65 -3.04 -11.54 25.64
N THR A 66 -3.78 -11.91 26.69
CA THR A 66 -3.45 -13.03 27.57
C THR A 66 -4.26 -14.29 27.27
N SER A 67 -5.36 -14.15 26.54
CA SER A 67 -6.23 -15.25 26.09
C SER A 67 -6.95 -14.87 24.80
N LEU A 68 -7.58 -15.85 24.15
CA LEU A 68 -8.33 -15.62 22.90
C LEU A 68 -9.54 -14.69 23.13
N ASP A 69 -10.24 -14.85 24.26
CA ASP A 69 -11.38 -13.99 24.60
C ASP A 69 -10.92 -12.57 24.92
N ASP A 70 -9.77 -12.43 25.59
CA ASP A 70 -9.12 -11.14 25.88
C ASP A 70 -8.71 -10.42 24.58
N MET A 71 -8.13 -11.15 23.62
CA MET A 71 -7.82 -10.61 22.29
C MET A 71 -9.08 -10.07 21.61
N LYS A 72 -10.18 -10.84 21.59
CA LYS A 72 -11.45 -10.40 21.00
C LYS A 72 -11.97 -9.13 21.66
N ASN A 73 -11.96 -9.07 22.98
CA ASN A 73 -12.41 -7.90 23.73
C ASN A 73 -11.56 -6.65 23.42
N ILE A 74 -10.23 -6.78 23.36
CA ILE A 74 -9.33 -5.66 23.03
C ILE A 74 -9.60 -5.17 21.60
N LEU A 75 -9.79 -6.09 20.64
CA LEU A 75 -10.10 -5.73 19.26
C LEU A 75 -11.46 -5.04 19.16
N GLU A 76 -12.49 -5.55 19.83
CA GLU A 76 -13.82 -4.93 19.87
C GLU A 76 -13.80 -3.53 20.48
N ASP A 77 -13.07 -3.33 21.59
CA ASP A 77 -12.92 -2.03 22.24
C ASP A 77 -12.18 -1.02 21.34
N THR A 78 -11.13 -1.49 20.64
CA THR A 78 -10.29 -0.61 19.81
C THR A 78 -10.96 -0.25 18.48
N TYR A 79 -11.59 -1.21 17.82
CA TYR A 79 -12.06 -1.07 16.44
C TYR A 79 -13.58 -0.92 16.31
N SER A 80 -14.34 -1.19 17.37
CA SER A 80 -15.78 -0.91 17.50
C SER A 80 -16.57 -1.33 16.24
N ASN A 81 -17.35 -0.43 15.64
CA ASN A 81 -18.20 -0.68 14.47
C ASN A 81 -17.44 -0.96 13.16
N SER A 82 -16.10 -0.91 13.18
CA SER A 82 -15.25 -1.16 12.00
C SER A 82 -14.68 -2.58 12.00
N LEU A 83 -15.13 -3.42 12.94
CA LEU A 83 -14.66 -4.78 13.14
C LEU A 83 -15.80 -5.79 12.95
N GLU A 84 -15.52 -6.83 12.19
CA GLU A 84 -16.34 -8.02 12.07
C GLU A 84 -15.56 -9.22 12.60
N ILE A 85 -16.04 -9.86 13.66
CA ILE A 85 -15.43 -11.07 14.23
C ILE A 85 -16.28 -12.29 13.85
N SER A 86 -15.61 -13.30 13.30
CA SER A 86 -16.13 -14.64 13.07
C SER A 86 -15.51 -15.65 14.06
N SER A 87 -15.81 -16.94 13.89
CA SER A 87 -15.37 -17.99 14.79
C SER A 87 -13.85 -18.16 14.87
N LYS A 88 -13.13 -17.94 13.75
CA LYS A 88 -11.67 -18.11 13.61
C LYS A 88 -10.96 -16.96 12.90
N ASP A 89 -11.73 -16.00 12.40
CA ASP A 89 -11.24 -14.91 11.58
C ASP A 89 -11.86 -13.60 12.05
N PHE A 90 -11.17 -12.49 11.82
CA PHE A 90 -11.69 -11.14 12.04
C PHE A 90 -11.34 -10.25 10.84
N THR A 91 -12.14 -9.23 10.61
CA THR A 91 -11.93 -8.25 9.54
C THR A 91 -12.10 -6.85 10.08
N ILE A 92 -11.10 -6.00 9.88
CA ILE A 92 -11.15 -4.56 10.20
C ILE A 92 -11.26 -3.79 8.89
N PHE A 93 -12.20 -2.87 8.81
CA PHE A 93 -12.48 -2.07 7.61
C PHE A 93 -11.90 -0.67 7.70
N TYR A 94 -11.31 -0.21 6.59
CA TYR A 94 -10.77 1.15 6.45
C TYR A 94 -11.23 1.80 5.15
N ASP A 95 -11.39 3.13 5.19
CA ASP A 95 -11.66 3.95 4.00
C ASP A 95 -10.38 4.15 3.17
N SER A 96 -10.47 4.96 2.10
CA SER A 96 -9.33 5.24 1.21
C SER A 96 -8.10 5.83 1.91
N ASP A 97 -8.28 6.45 3.07
CA ASP A 97 -7.27 7.17 3.84
C ASP A 97 -6.77 6.36 5.04
N PHE A 98 -7.09 5.05 5.09
CA PHE A 98 -6.78 4.14 6.20
C PHE A 98 -7.39 4.56 7.55
N ILE A 99 -8.54 5.23 7.50
CA ILE A 99 -9.35 5.59 8.68
C ILE A 99 -10.42 4.51 8.88
N LEU A 100 -10.66 4.16 10.16
CA LEU A 100 -11.68 3.18 10.53
C LEU A 100 -13.06 3.58 10.02
N CYS A 101 -13.74 2.66 9.33
CA CYS A 101 -15.05 2.89 8.74
C CYS A 101 -15.91 1.63 8.75
N SER A 102 -17.19 1.76 8.38
CA SER A 102 -18.06 0.59 8.20
C SER A 102 -17.75 -0.14 6.89
N GLN A 103 -18.19 -1.39 6.80
CA GLN A 103 -18.03 -2.24 5.62
C GLN A 103 -18.55 -1.59 4.32
N ASP A 104 -19.64 -0.83 4.40
CA ASP A 104 -20.28 -0.19 3.23
C ASP A 104 -19.40 0.88 2.56
N THR A 105 -18.49 1.49 3.30
CA THR A 105 -17.60 2.56 2.82
C THR A 105 -16.15 2.10 2.68
N ALA A 106 -15.88 0.82 2.92
CA ALA A 106 -14.54 0.30 3.02
C ALA A 106 -13.84 0.26 1.65
N ALA A 107 -12.64 0.84 1.59
CA ALA A 107 -11.72 0.71 0.46
C ALA A 107 -10.62 -0.33 0.74
N TRP A 108 -10.36 -0.61 2.02
CA TRP A 108 -9.37 -1.57 2.48
C TRP A 108 -9.94 -2.43 3.59
N GLN A 109 -9.39 -3.64 3.72
CA GLN A 109 -9.68 -4.53 4.83
C GLN A 109 -8.39 -5.17 5.35
N LEU A 110 -8.30 -5.33 6.67
CA LEU A 110 -7.28 -6.11 7.36
C LEU A 110 -7.97 -7.35 7.93
N CYS A 111 -7.64 -8.51 7.38
CA CYS A 111 -8.18 -9.78 7.83
C CYS A 111 -7.15 -10.49 8.71
N GLY A 112 -7.56 -10.94 9.89
CA GLY A 112 -6.75 -11.79 10.75
C GLY A 112 -7.37 -13.16 10.88
N THR A 113 -6.62 -14.21 10.54
CA THR A 113 -7.02 -15.60 10.72
C THR A 113 -6.16 -16.20 11.83
N TRP A 114 -6.79 -16.79 12.85
CA TRP A 114 -6.04 -17.34 13.98
C TRP A 114 -6.21 -18.85 14.11
N ASN A 115 -5.13 -19.49 14.55
CA ASN A 115 -5.09 -20.89 14.90
C ASN A 115 -4.47 -21.06 16.29
N LEU A 116 -5.13 -21.83 17.15
CA LEU A 116 -4.66 -22.10 18.50
C LEU A 116 -4.16 -23.54 18.59
N ASN A 117 -2.84 -23.70 18.67
CA ASN A 117 -2.17 -25.00 18.82
C ASN A 117 -1.68 -25.16 20.26
N GLY A 118 -2.56 -25.64 21.15
CA GLY A 118 -2.28 -25.72 22.58
C GLY A 118 -2.24 -24.34 23.22
N GLN A 119 -1.04 -23.83 23.52
CA GLN A 119 -0.83 -22.47 24.07
C GLN A 119 -0.25 -21.50 23.04
N LEU A 120 0.09 -21.97 21.85
CA LEU A 120 0.60 -21.12 20.77
C LEU A 120 -0.56 -20.58 19.96
N LEU A 121 -0.78 -19.27 20.04
CA LEU A 121 -1.66 -18.53 19.17
C LEU A 121 -0.86 -18.10 17.93
N ASP A 122 -1.27 -18.62 16.78
CA ASP A 122 -0.69 -18.29 15.48
C ASP A 122 -1.71 -17.48 14.70
N VAL A 123 -1.41 -16.21 14.42
CA VAL A 123 -2.31 -15.29 13.72
C VAL A 123 -1.66 -14.83 12.43
N GLN A 124 -2.37 -15.00 11.32
CA GLN A 124 -1.98 -14.45 10.03
C GLN A 124 -2.85 -13.24 9.72
N LEU A 125 -2.21 -12.08 9.57
CA LEU A 125 -2.82 -10.83 9.18
C LEU A 125 -2.55 -10.55 7.70
N ASP A 126 -3.59 -10.17 6.97
CA ASP A 126 -3.57 -9.89 5.54
C ASP A 126 -4.30 -8.57 5.27
N VAL A 127 -3.62 -7.61 4.66
CA VAL A 127 -4.25 -6.36 4.20
C VAL A 127 -4.55 -6.46 2.72
N THR A 128 -5.80 -6.22 2.34
CA THR A 128 -6.27 -6.29 0.96
C THR A 128 -7.03 -5.03 0.58
N LYS A 129 -6.87 -4.62 -0.68
CA LYS A 129 -7.65 -3.52 -1.26
C LYS A 129 -8.98 -4.07 -1.78
N LEU A 130 -10.09 -3.49 -1.34
CA LEU A 130 -11.41 -3.85 -1.83
C LEU A 130 -11.59 -3.22 -3.21
N THR A 131 -11.41 -4.02 -4.26
CA THR A 131 -11.73 -3.62 -5.64
C THR A 131 -12.94 -4.41 -6.12
N SER A 132 -13.82 -3.80 -6.93
CA SER A 132 -15.08 -4.41 -7.40
C SER A 132 -14.91 -5.63 -8.34
N GLY A 133 -13.74 -6.26 -8.41
CA GLY A 133 -13.43 -7.42 -9.24
C GLY A 133 -12.63 -8.46 -8.46
N ALA A 134 -13.03 -9.73 -8.59
CA ALA A 134 -12.63 -10.85 -7.75
C ALA A 134 -11.10 -11.08 -7.62
N ASN A 135 -10.71 -11.52 -6.42
CA ASN A 135 -9.37 -11.84 -5.92
C ASN A 135 -8.38 -10.65 -5.90
N ALA A 136 -8.57 -9.78 -4.90
CA ALA A 136 -7.53 -8.85 -4.49
C ALA A 136 -6.36 -9.64 -3.88
N ASP A 137 -5.18 -9.50 -4.48
CA ASP A 137 -3.94 -10.00 -3.91
C ASP A 137 -3.64 -9.25 -2.60
N SER A 138 -3.05 -9.93 -1.62
CA SER A 138 -2.70 -9.31 -0.33
C SER A 138 -1.59 -8.28 -0.56
N LEU A 139 -1.86 -7.01 -0.26
CA LEU A 139 -0.85 -5.94 -0.35
C LEU A 139 0.26 -6.14 0.67
N TYR A 140 -0.11 -6.58 1.87
CA TYR A 140 0.82 -6.85 2.96
C TYR A 140 0.32 -8.04 3.78
N ARG A 141 1.27 -8.84 4.28
CA ARG A 141 1.00 -10.00 5.13
C ARG A 141 1.99 -10.03 6.29
N LEU A 142 1.47 -10.24 7.49
CA LEU A 142 2.27 -10.48 8.70
C LEU A 142 1.76 -11.73 9.40
N ARG A 143 2.69 -12.56 9.86
CA ARG A 143 2.37 -13.73 10.71
C ARG A 143 2.93 -13.51 12.10
N ILE A 144 2.09 -13.71 13.10
CA ILE A 144 2.38 -13.50 14.51
C ILE A 144 2.27 -14.84 15.21
N GLN A 145 3.27 -15.17 16.02
CA GLN A 145 3.25 -16.34 16.89
C GLN A 145 3.44 -15.89 18.32
N HIS A 146 2.39 -16.05 19.12
CA HIS A 146 2.35 -15.57 20.50
C HIS A 146 1.98 -16.72 21.45
N HIS A 147 2.72 -16.87 22.55
CA HIS A 147 2.41 -17.87 23.56
C HIS A 147 1.46 -17.27 24.60
N LEU A 148 0.26 -17.83 24.71
CA LEU A 148 -0.70 -17.46 25.74
C LEU A 148 -0.18 -17.92 27.11
N GLN A 149 -0.08 -17.00 28.06
CA GLN A 149 0.34 -17.35 29.42
C GLN A 149 -0.73 -18.20 30.12
N ARG A 150 -0.30 -19.31 30.71
CA ARG A 150 -1.17 -20.17 31.53
C ARG A 150 -1.51 -19.45 32.83
N ARG A 151 -2.80 -19.17 33.07
CA ARG A 151 -3.28 -18.76 34.40
C ARG A 151 -3.04 -19.92 35.39
N THR A 152 -2.11 -19.74 36.32
CA THR A 152 -2.05 -20.50 37.59
C THR A 152 -3.04 -19.94 38.58
#